data_AF-F3AUF3-F1
#
_entry.id   AF-F3AUF3-F1
#
_cell.length_a   1.000
_cell.length_b   1.000
_cell.length_c   1.000
_cell.angle_alpha   90.00
_cell.angle_beta   90.00
_cell.angle_gamma   90.00
#
_symmetry.space_group_name_H-M   'P 1'
#
loop_
_entity.id
_entity.type
_entity.pdbx_description
1 polymer ?
#
loop_
_entity_poly.entity_id
_entity_poly.type
_entity_poly.pdbx_seq_one_letter_code
_entity_poly.pdbx_strand_id
1 'polypeptide(L)'
;MSIRVKAGVDLEELRKFGFKTGKEWADAGERCLQGIGYEYQHGWYHKFLMDPDEEEKIYYADEEYDQPMVQITVRTEHRDLYVECVPSGTYHIGGGDLDIVLETVLELTQAGLLEVVHEE
;
A
#
# COMPACT_ATOMS: atom_id res chain seq x y z
N MET A 1 18.21 -3.42 5.70
CA MET A 1 17.90 -1.99 5.47
C MET A 1 16.42 -1.90 5.16
N SER A 2 15.67 -1.10 5.91
CA SER A 2 14.25 -0.89 5.70
C SER A 2 13.94 0.59 5.59
N ILE A 3 12.78 0.92 4.99
CA ILE A 3 12.27 2.29 4.90
C ILE A 3 11.06 2.38 5.82
N ARG A 4 10.99 3.43 6.62
CA ARG A 4 9.85 3.68 7.50
C ARG A 4 9.50 5.17 7.56
N VAL A 5 8.28 5.47 7.98
CA VAL A 5 7.85 6.82 8.30
C VAL A 5 8.48 7.25 9.64
N LYS A 6 9.15 8.40 9.66
CA LYS A 6 9.84 8.95 10.84
C LYS A 6 8.94 9.01 12.08
N ALA A 7 9.47 8.72 13.26
CA ALA A 7 8.69 8.61 14.51
C ALA A 7 7.85 9.86 14.88
N GLY A 8 8.31 11.06 14.52
CA GLY A 8 7.63 12.33 14.82
C GLY A 8 6.61 12.81 13.78
N VAL A 9 6.42 12.07 12.69
CA VAL A 9 5.46 12.41 11.64
C VAL A 9 4.07 11.92 12.04
N ASP A 10 3.03 12.72 11.79
CA ASP A 10 1.65 12.25 11.90
C ASP A 10 1.31 11.35 10.70
N LEU A 11 0.84 10.13 10.95
CA LEU A 11 0.51 9.19 9.87
C LEU A 11 -0.69 9.65 9.03
N GLU A 12 -1.52 10.55 9.55
CA GLU A 12 -2.59 11.19 8.77
C GLU A 12 -2.05 11.98 7.56
N GLU A 13 -0.77 12.40 7.58
CA GLU A 13 -0.14 13.05 6.43
C GLU A 13 -0.07 12.14 5.20
N LEU A 14 -0.08 10.82 5.38
CA LEU A 14 -0.04 9.84 4.28
C LEU A 14 -1.25 9.97 3.35
N ARG A 15 -2.37 10.50 3.84
CA ARG A 15 -3.58 10.74 3.01
C ARG A 15 -3.33 11.66 1.83
N LYS A 16 -2.38 12.60 1.95
CA LYS A 16 -1.97 13.50 0.87
C LYS A 16 -1.37 12.74 -0.33
N PHE A 17 -0.93 11.50 -0.11
CA PHE A 17 -0.27 10.64 -1.09
C PHE A 17 -1.15 9.45 -1.52
N GLY A 18 -2.45 9.51 -1.21
CA GLY A 18 -3.44 8.50 -1.64
C GLY A 18 -3.62 7.32 -0.70
N PHE A 19 -3.00 7.32 0.49
CA PHE A 19 -3.26 6.29 1.49
C PHE A 19 -4.62 6.48 2.18
N LYS A 20 -5.29 5.37 2.47
CA LYS A 20 -6.45 5.32 3.37
C LYS A 20 -6.24 4.22 4.40
N THR A 21 -6.94 4.29 5.52
CA THR A 21 -6.88 3.20 6.51
C THR A 21 -7.50 1.92 5.95
N GLY A 22 -7.11 0.77 6.48
CA GLY A 22 -7.71 -0.50 6.09
C GLY A 22 -9.22 -0.52 6.37
N LYS A 23 -9.66 0.16 7.44
CA LYS A 23 -11.07 0.35 7.76
C LYS A 23 -11.83 1.14 6.69
N GLU A 24 -11.24 2.22 6.18
CA GLU A 24 -11.88 3.06 5.15
C GLU A 24 -12.07 2.29 3.84
N TRP A 25 -11.08 1.49 3.45
CA TRP A 25 -11.22 0.61 2.29
C TRP A 25 -12.27 -0.49 2.52
N ALA A 26 -12.27 -1.12 3.70
CA ALA A 26 -13.29 -2.11 4.05
C ALA A 26 -14.72 -1.51 4.04
N ASP A 27 -14.88 -0.28 4.56
CA ASP A 27 -16.16 0.45 4.55
C ASP A 27 -16.60 0.87 3.15
N ALA A 28 -15.64 1.12 2.25
CA ALA A 28 -15.90 1.33 0.83
C ALA A 28 -16.28 0.04 0.08
N GLY A 29 -16.18 -1.12 0.73
CA GLY A 29 -16.51 -2.43 0.16
C GLY A 29 -15.35 -3.12 -0.56
N GLU A 30 -14.10 -2.72 -0.29
CA GLU A 30 -12.93 -3.38 -0.89
C GLU A 30 -12.71 -4.78 -0.33
N ARG A 31 -12.77 -5.77 -1.21
CA ARG A 31 -12.78 -7.20 -0.89
C ARG A 31 -11.51 -7.65 -0.16
N CYS A 32 -10.35 -7.14 -0.58
CA CYS A 32 -9.05 -7.48 0.04
C CYS A 32 -8.90 -7.02 1.50
N LEU A 33 -9.84 -6.24 2.03
CA LEU A 33 -9.87 -5.76 3.42
C LEU A 33 -11.23 -6.01 4.10
N GLN A 34 -12.19 -6.56 3.36
CA GLN A 34 -13.54 -6.88 3.81
C GLN A 34 -13.60 -8.37 4.18
N GLY A 35 -13.41 -8.70 5.46
CA GLY A 35 -13.59 -10.09 5.89
C GLY A 35 -13.07 -10.40 7.30
N ILE A 36 -13.59 -11.50 7.85
CA ILE A 36 -13.10 -12.08 9.11
C ILE A 36 -11.65 -12.49 8.88
N GLY A 37 -10.74 -11.84 9.60
CA GLY A 37 -9.31 -12.07 9.48
C GLY A 37 -8.52 -10.90 8.91
N TYR A 38 -9.14 -9.88 8.33
CA TYR A 38 -8.43 -8.66 7.88
C TYR A 38 -8.53 -7.48 8.86
N GLU A 39 -9.36 -7.59 9.91
CA GLU A 39 -9.57 -6.54 10.92
C GLU A 39 -8.28 -6.09 11.62
N TYR A 40 -7.28 -6.97 11.75
CA TYR A 40 -6.00 -6.60 12.34
C TYR A 40 -5.24 -5.55 11.52
N GLN A 41 -5.54 -5.44 10.21
CA GLN A 41 -4.96 -4.46 9.31
C GLN A 41 -5.78 -3.16 9.24
N HIS A 42 -6.97 -3.09 9.84
CA HIS A 42 -7.85 -1.93 9.70
C HIS A 42 -7.25 -0.62 10.22
N GLY A 43 -6.33 -0.71 11.18
CA GLY A 43 -5.60 0.45 11.70
C GLY A 43 -4.41 0.88 10.84
N TRP A 44 -3.99 0.08 9.85
CA TRP A 44 -2.87 0.40 8.97
C TRP A 44 -3.29 1.28 7.81
N TYR A 45 -2.32 1.93 7.18
CA TYR A 45 -2.54 2.75 5.99
C TYR A 45 -2.18 1.98 4.74
N HIS A 46 -3.07 1.96 3.75
CA HIS A 46 -2.93 1.19 2.51
C HIS A 46 -3.09 2.11 1.30
N LYS A 47 -2.24 1.87 0.29
CA LYS A 47 -2.35 2.41 -1.06
C LYS A 47 -2.22 1.23 -2.03
N PHE A 48 -3.11 1.17 -3.01
CA PHE A 48 -3.17 0.08 -3.97
C PHE A 48 -2.89 0.60 -5.37
N LEU A 49 -2.38 -0.29 -6.24
CA LEU A 49 -2.44 0.01 -7.67
C LEU A 49 -3.90 0.04 -8.11
N MET A 50 -4.27 1.10 -8.82
CA MET A 50 -5.60 1.28 -9.38
C MET A 50 -5.65 0.73 -10.81
N ASP A 51 -6.81 0.27 -11.24
CA ASP A 51 -7.03 -0.25 -12.58
C ASP A 51 -6.84 0.88 -13.62
N PRO A 52 -6.01 0.67 -14.66
CA PRO A 52 -5.72 1.70 -15.66
C PRO A 52 -6.92 2.06 -16.54
N ASP A 53 -7.91 1.16 -16.67
CA ASP A 53 -9.14 1.38 -17.41
C ASP A 53 -10.28 1.87 -16.48
N GLU A 54 -10.18 1.59 -15.17
CA GLU A 54 -11.15 1.99 -14.14
C GLU A 54 -10.46 2.59 -12.90
N GLU A 55 -10.07 3.88 -12.98
CA GLU A 55 -9.25 4.58 -11.96
C GLU A 55 -9.79 4.53 -10.51
N GLU A 56 -11.10 4.28 -10.32
CA GLU A 56 -11.73 4.16 -9.00
C GLU A 56 -11.64 2.74 -8.40
N LYS A 57 -11.17 1.74 -9.15
CA LYS A 57 -11.08 0.35 -8.73
C LYS A 57 -9.64 -0.05 -8.47
N ILE A 58 -9.42 -0.87 -7.43
CA ILE A 58 -8.14 -1.54 -7.21
C ILE A 58 -7.89 -2.52 -8.37
N TYR A 59 -6.66 -2.57 -8.86
CA TYR A 59 -6.24 -3.54 -9.86
C TYR A 59 -5.93 -4.89 -9.19
N TYR A 60 -6.79 -5.88 -9.43
CA TYR A 60 -6.65 -7.22 -8.88
C TYR A 60 -5.90 -8.15 -9.84
N ALA A 61 -4.89 -8.85 -9.33
CA ALA A 61 -4.21 -9.91 -10.08
C ALA A 61 -5.05 -11.19 -10.13
N ASP A 62 -5.84 -11.44 -9.07
CA ASP A 62 -6.77 -12.54 -8.97
C ASP A 62 -8.06 -12.06 -8.30
N GLU A 63 -9.17 -12.10 -9.05
CA GLU A 63 -10.48 -11.70 -8.55
C GLU A 63 -11.17 -12.78 -7.69
N GLU A 64 -10.78 -14.06 -7.78
CA GLU A 64 -11.34 -15.14 -6.98
C GLU A 64 -10.80 -15.09 -5.54
N TYR A 65 -9.52 -14.76 -5.40
CA TYR A 65 -8.84 -14.68 -4.10
C TYR A 65 -8.72 -13.25 -3.56
N ASP A 66 -9.33 -12.28 -4.22
CA ASP A 66 -9.30 -10.85 -3.85
C ASP A 66 -7.86 -10.33 -3.65
N GLN A 67 -6.95 -10.72 -4.55
CA GLN A 67 -5.54 -10.38 -4.47
C GLN A 67 -5.19 -9.14 -5.30
N PRO A 68 -4.89 -7.99 -4.66
CA PRO A 68 -4.44 -6.80 -5.38
C PRO A 68 -3.08 -7.06 -6.04
N MET A 69 -2.86 -6.47 -7.21
CA MET A 69 -1.61 -6.66 -7.95
C MET A 69 -0.43 -6.02 -7.21
N VAL A 70 -0.58 -4.79 -6.71
CA VAL A 70 0.38 -4.13 -5.81
C VAL A 70 -0.34 -3.47 -4.65
N GLN A 71 0.16 -3.71 -3.45
CA GLN A 71 -0.26 -3.08 -2.21
C GLN A 71 0.95 -2.48 -1.49
N ILE A 72 0.83 -1.21 -1.11
CA ILE A 72 1.78 -0.51 -0.25
C ILE A 72 1.09 -0.28 1.10
N THR A 73 1.68 -0.78 2.18
CA THR A 73 1.14 -0.71 3.53
C THR A 73 2.11 0.02 4.45
N VAL A 74 1.60 0.95 5.26
CA VAL A 74 2.30 1.47 6.44
C VAL A 74 1.66 0.89 7.68
N ARG A 75 2.35 -0.06 8.32
CA ARG A 75 1.89 -0.69 9.56
C ARG A 75 2.11 0.27 10.71
N THR A 76 1.07 0.64 11.45
CA THR A 76 1.13 1.78 12.38
C THR A 76 2.10 1.57 13.54
N GLU A 77 2.23 0.33 14.01
CA GLU A 77 3.09 -0.08 15.12
C GLU A 77 4.59 -0.09 14.75
N HIS A 78 4.91 -0.36 13.49
CA HIS A 78 6.28 -0.47 12.99
C HIS A 78 6.70 0.75 12.18
N ARG A 79 5.72 1.46 11.63
CA ARG A 79 5.81 2.59 10.68
C ARG A 79 6.56 2.24 9.40
N ASP A 80 6.80 0.95 9.13
CA ASP A 80 7.54 0.50 7.97
C ASP A 80 6.69 0.57 6.70
N LEU A 81 7.34 0.90 5.58
CA LEU A 81 6.73 0.85 4.26
C LEU A 81 6.87 -0.58 3.72
N TYR A 82 5.81 -1.38 3.86
CA TYR A 82 5.74 -2.76 3.42
C TYR A 82 5.07 -2.84 2.04
N VAL A 83 5.67 -3.58 1.11
CA VAL A 83 5.16 -3.70 -0.27
C VAL A 83 4.92 -5.16 -0.59
N GLU A 84 3.71 -5.45 -1.02
CA GLU A 84 3.30 -6.78 -1.48
C GLU A 84 2.89 -6.69 -2.94
N CYS A 85 3.37 -7.64 -3.74
CA CYS A 85 3.07 -7.70 -5.16
C CYS A 85 2.64 -9.13 -5.53
N VAL A 86 1.61 -9.24 -6.36
CA VAL A 86 1.11 -10.52 -6.87
C VAL A 86 1.38 -10.58 -8.37
N PRO A 87 2.19 -11.55 -8.84
CA PRO A 87 2.47 -11.68 -10.27
C PRO A 87 1.19 -12.06 -11.02
N SER A 88 0.84 -11.31 -12.06
CA SER A 88 -0.26 -11.63 -12.98
C SER A 88 0.29 -12.02 -14.36
N GLY A 89 -0.41 -12.90 -15.10
CA GLY A 89 0.02 -13.36 -16.43
C GLY A 89 1.13 -14.42 -16.42
N THR A 90 2.21 -14.24 -17.20
CA THR A 90 3.32 -15.22 -17.36
C THR A 90 4.36 -15.14 -16.23
N TYR A 91 3.93 -15.09 -14.98
CA TYR A 91 4.77 -15.14 -13.77
C TYR A 91 5.69 -13.92 -13.51
N HIS A 92 5.38 -12.75 -14.06
CA HIS A 92 6.21 -11.55 -13.89
C HIS A 92 5.40 -10.36 -13.40
N ILE A 93 6.07 -9.44 -12.71
CA ILE A 93 5.59 -8.10 -12.43
C ILE A 93 6.32 -7.18 -13.41
N GLY A 94 5.57 -6.44 -14.22
CA GLY A 94 6.13 -5.50 -15.18
C GLY A 94 6.81 -4.32 -14.51
N GLY A 95 7.63 -3.58 -15.26
CA GLY A 95 8.21 -2.34 -14.74
C GLY A 95 7.13 -1.32 -14.38
N GLY A 96 6.13 -1.13 -15.25
CA GLY A 96 5.05 -0.17 -15.04
C GLY A 96 4.15 -0.50 -13.84
N ASP A 97 4.01 -1.78 -13.51
CA ASP A 97 3.29 -2.25 -12.32
C ASP A 97 3.93 -1.74 -11.01
N LEU A 98 5.25 -1.52 -11.01
CA LEU A 98 6.01 -1.02 -9.87
C LEU A 98 6.15 0.51 -9.85
N ASP A 99 5.65 1.23 -10.86
CA ASP A 99 5.75 2.70 -10.91
C ASP A 99 5.09 3.33 -9.69
N ILE A 100 3.94 2.82 -9.24
CA ILE A 100 3.28 3.28 -8.01
C ILE A 100 4.19 3.18 -6.77
N VAL A 101 5.05 2.16 -6.69
CA VAL A 101 5.99 1.98 -5.58
C VAL A 101 7.09 3.03 -5.67
N LEU A 102 7.67 3.20 -6.86
CA LEU A 102 8.75 4.16 -7.10
C LEU A 102 8.27 5.60 -6.85
N GLU A 103 7.11 5.96 -7.38
CA GLU A 103 6.48 7.26 -7.21
C GLU A 103 6.16 7.52 -5.74
N THR A 104 5.53 6.55 -5.05
CA THR A 104 5.19 6.72 -3.63
C THR A 104 6.44 6.91 -2.76
N VAL A 105 7.50 6.13 -2.99
CA VAL A 105 8.77 6.30 -2.25
C VAL A 105 9.39 7.67 -2.55
N LEU A 106 9.39 8.10 -3.80
CA LEU A 106 9.92 9.39 -4.22
C LEU A 106 9.15 10.55 -3.56
N GLU A 107 7.82 10.54 -3.64
CA GLU A 107 6.95 11.57 -3.08
C GLU A 107 7.09 11.69 -1.56
N LEU A 108 7.04 10.56 -0.84
CA LEU A 108 7.18 10.55 0.61
C LEU A 108 8.59 10.96 1.05
N THR A 109 9.62 10.67 0.24
CA THR A 109 11.00 11.13 0.47
C THR A 109 11.12 12.63 0.26
N GLN A 110 10.57 13.17 -0.82
CA GLN A 110 10.57 14.62 -1.11
C GLN A 110 9.79 15.42 -0.06
N ALA A 111 8.72 14.84 0.48
CA ALA A 111 7.98 15.39 1.61
C ALA A 111 8.73 15.26 2.96
N GLY A 112 9.87 14.58 2.98
CA GLY A 112 10.69 14.43 4.18
C GLY A 112 10.09 13.49 5.23
N LEU A 113 9.17 12.60 4.84
CA LEU A 113 8.45 11.72 5.78
C LEU A 113 9.20 10.44 6.09
N LEU A 114 10.04 9.98 5.16
CA LEU A 114 10.73 8.69 5.26
C LEU A 114 12.13 8.80 5.88
N GLU A 115 12.53 7.75 6.58
CA GLU A 115 13.90 7.51 7.01
C GLU A 115 14.33 6.08 6.64
N VAL A 116 15.64 5.91 6.45
CA VAL A 116 16.26 4.62 6.22
C VAL A 116 16.74 4.07 7.56
N VAL A 117 16.37 2.83 7.86
CA VAL A 117 16.83 2.10 9.03
C VAL A 117 17.81 1.03 8.58
N HIS A 118 19.01 1.07 9.15
CA HIS A 118 19.98 0.00 9.02
C HIS A 118 19.76 -0.96 10.19
N GLU A 119 19.44 -2.22 9.90
CA GLU A 119 19.45 -3.27 10.92
C GLU A 119 20.91 -3.54 11.29
N GLU A 120 21.20 -3.61 12.59
CA GLU A 120 22.52 -3.97 13.13
C GLU A 120 22.84 -5.45 12.88
#